data_AF-A0A453I201-F1
#
_entry.id   AF-A0A453I201-F1
#
_cell.length_a   1.000
_cell.length_b   1.000
_cell.length_c   1.000
_cell.angle_alpha   90.00
_cell.angle_beta   90.00
_cell.angle_gamma   90.00
#
_symmetry.space_group_name_H-M   'P 1'
#
loop_
_entity.id
_entity.type
_entity.pdbx_description
1 polymer ?
#
loop_
_entity_poly.entity_id
_entity_poly.type
_entity_poly.pdbx_seq_one_letter_code
_entity_poly.pdbx_strand_id
1 'polypeptide(L)'
;LKLDQVSSLSSEYLRQGEAELIIPLWLKVLQDAASDYLHSRTGDNCRNHPGYMQGKGGRTLKRVIRDFAESHRNVPTPYID
;
A
#
# COMPACT_ATOMS: atom_id res chain seq x y z
N LEU A 1 -16.53 10.26 2.21
CA LEU A 1 -15.43 9.76 3.07
C LEU A 1 -15.01 10.91 3.97
N LYS A 2 -15.29 10.84 5.27
CA LYS A 2 -14.78 11.82 6.24
C LYS A 2 -13.29 11.55 6.42
N LEU A 3 -12.44 12.53 6.15
CA LEU A 3 -10.98 12.43 6.31
C LEU A 3 -10.55 12.40 7.79
N ASP A 4 -11.49 12.64 8.70
CA ASP A 4 -11.28 12.78 10.15
C ASP A 4 -10.99 11.44 10.88
N GLN A 5 -10.96 10.32 10.16
CA GLN A 5 -10.64 8.98 10.70
C GLN A 5 -9.32 8.42 10.17
N VAL A 6 -8.44 9.26 9.63
CA VAL A 6 -7.05 8.86 9.45
C VAL A 6 -6.36 9.04 10.81
N SER A 7 -6.47 8.03 11.67
CA SER A 7 -5.56 7.92 12.81
C SER A 7 -4.16 7.81 12.23
N SER A 8 -3.34 8.85 12.40
CA SER A 8 -1.93 8.77 12.06
C SER A 8 -1.34 7.58 12.80
N LEU A 9 -0.67 6.68 12.10
CA LEU A 9 0.24 5.74 12.75
C LEU A 9 1.16 6.58 13.64
N SER A 10 1.26 6.22 14.92
CA SER A 10 2.14 6.95 15.82
C SER A 10 3.55 7.00 15.23
N SER A 11 4.26 8.10 15.43
CA SER A 11 5.61 8.30 14.87
C SER A 11 6.58 7.21 15.32
N GLU A 12 6.28 6.46 16.37
CA GLU A 12 7.06 5.29 16.82
C GLU A 12 7.06 4.12 15.82
N TYR A 13 6.11 4.05 14.90
CA TYR A 13 6.00 2.97 13.90
C TYR A 13 6.79 3.23 12.63
N LEU A 14 7.31 4.44 12.43
CA LEU A 14 8.14 4.78 11.29
C LEU A 14 9.52 5.24 11.76
N ARG A 15 10.55 4.83 11.04
CA ARG A 15 11.91 5.31 11.27
C ARG A 15 11.99 6.77 10.84
N GLN A 16 12.95 7.51 11.41
CA GLN A 16 13.20 8.89 11.01
C GLN A 16 13.47 8.97 9.49
N GLY A 17 12.75 9.84 8.78
CA GLY A 17 12.87 9.98 7.32
C GLY A 17 12.11 8.94 6.49
N GLU A 18 11.47 7.95 7.12
CA GLU A 18 10.82 6.86 6.40
C GLU A 18 9.50 7.29 5.75
N ALA A 19 8.74 8.19 6.39
CA ALA A 19 7.50 8.71 5.85
C ALA A 19 7.71 9.46 4.53
N GLU A 20 8.77 10.28 4.47
CA GLU A 20 9.17 11.08 3.32
C GLU A 20 9.54 10.21 2.11
N LEU A 21 10.01 8.98 2.34
CA LEU A 21 10.32 8.01 1.30
C LEU A 21 9.09 7.18 0.90
N ILE A 22 8.30 6.75 1.90
CA ILE A 22 7.18 5.84 1.71
C ILE A 22 6.01 6.53 1.01
N ILE A 23 5.63 7.73 1.44
CA ILE A 23 4.44 8.44 0.91
C ILE A 23 4.51 8.61 -0.62
N PRO A 24 5.57 9.20 -1.22
CA PRO A 24 5.62 9.37 -2.67
C PRO A 24 5.67 8.04 -3.43
N LEU A 25 6.36 7.02 -2.87
CA LEU A 25 6.42 5.70 -3.46
C LEU A 25 5.04 5.03 -3.49
N TRP A 26 4.35 5.03 -2.35
CA TRP A 26 3.04 4.39 -2.19
C TRP A 26 1.97 5.04 -3.06
N LEU A 27 1.96 6.38 -3.13
CA LEU A 27 1.04 7.11 -4.02
C LEU A 27 1.24 6.72 -5.49
N LYS A 28 2.51 6.63 -5.94
CA LYS A 28 2.83 6.23 -7.31
C LYS A 28 2.35 4.81 -7.62
N VAL A 29 2.68 3.83 -6.77
CA VAL A 29 2.30 2.44 -7.03
C VAL A 29 0.80 2.19 -6.86
N LEU A 30 0.12 2.99 -6.03
CA LEU A 30 -1.33 2.98 -5.91
C LEU A 30 -2.00 3.49 -7.19
N GLN A 31 -1.47 4.57 -7.78
CA GLN A 31 -1.94 5.08 -9.07
C GLN A 31 -1.80 4.03 -10.19
N ASP A 32 -0.62 3.39 -10.28
CA ASP A 32 -0.37 2.33 -11.26
C ASP A 32 -1.34 1.15 -11.07
N ALA A 33 -1.59 0.77 -9.82
CA ALA A 33 -2.49 -0.33 -9.52
C ALA A 33 -3.97 0.03 -9.74
N ALA A 34 -4.36 1.29 -9.50
CA ALA A 34 -5.69 1.79 -9.85
C ALA A 34 -5.91 1.76 -11.37
N SER A 35 -4.88 2.04 -12.16
CA SER A 35 -4.90 1.85 -13.62
C SER A 35 -5.19 0.39 -13.98
N ASP A 36 -4.51 -0.58 -13.36
CA ASP A 36 -4.80 -2.01 -13.57
C ASP A 36 -6.26 -2.35 -13.26
N TYR A 37 -6.81 -1.78 -12.18
CA TYR A 37 -8.21 -1.97 -11.81
C TYR A 37 -9.17 -1.43 -12.87
N LEU A 38 -8.95 -0.20 -13.33
CA LEU A 38 -9.79 0.41 -14.38
C LEU A 38 -9.76 -0.41 -15.67
N HIS A 39 -8.57 -0.83 -16.12
CA HIS A 39 -8.42 -1.72 -17.27
C HIS A 39 -9.19 -3.04 -17.11
N SER A 40 -9.18 -3.63 -15.90
CA SER A 40 -9.94 -4.86 -15.63
C SER A 40 -11.46 -4.69 -15.73
N ARG A 41 -11.96 -3.44 -15.62
CA ARG A 41 -13.38 -3.10 -15.64
C ARG A 41 -13.88 -2.64 -17.01
N THR A 42 -13.00 -2.24 -17.91
CA THR A 42 -13.35 -1.69 -19.24
C THR A 42 -13.21 -2.69 -20.39
N GLY A 43 -12.70 -3.91 -20.16
CA GLY A 43 -12.60 -4.94 -21.20
C GLY A 43 -13.90 -5.73 -21.40
N ASP A 44 -14.09 -6.31 -22.60
CA ASP A 44 -15.32 -7.03 -23.01
C ASP A 44 -15.72 -8.21 -22.10
N ASN A 45 -14.81 -8.71 -21.26
CA ASN A 45 -15.04 -9.79 -20.30
C ASN A 45 -15.33 -9.31 -18.86
N CYS A 46 -15.73 -8.04 -18.69
CA CYS A 46 -15.87 -7.38 -17.38
C CYS A 46 -16.92 -7.97 -16.42
N ARG A 47 -17.84 -8.80 -16.91
CA ARG A 47 -19.01 -9.24 -16.11
C ARG A 47 -18.75 -10.44 -15.19
N ASN A 48 -17.69 -11.22 -15.41
CA ASN A 48 -17.48 -12.50 -14.69
C ASN A 48 -16.20 -12.55 -13.85
N HIS A 49 -15.45 -11.45 -13.76
CA HIS A 49 -14.27 -11.38 -12.91
C HIS A 49 -14.40 -10.29 -11.85
N PRO A 50 -14.21 -10.61 -10.56
CA PRO A 50 -14.03 -9.59 -9.53
C PRO A 50 -12.90 -8.67 -10.00
N GLY A 51 -13.15 -7.36 -10.05
CA GLY A 51 -12.14 -6.41 -10.53
C GLY A 51 -10.87 -6.53 -9.68
N TYR A 52 -9.76 -6.91 -10.30
CA TYR A 52 -8.51 -7.17 -9.61
C TYR A 52 -7.39 -6.31 -10.18
N MET A 53 -6.52 -5.81 -9.30
CA MET A 53 -5.26 -5.15 -9.64
C MET A 53 -4.20 -6.23 -9.98
N GLN A 54 -4.41 -7.03 -11.02
CA GLN A 54 -3.48 -8.14 -11.38
C GLN A 54 -2.34 -7.71 -12.29
N GLY A 55 -2.38 -6.51 -12.83
CA GLY A 55 -1.33 -5.98 -13.70
C GLY A 55 -0.04 -5.66 -12.95
N LYS A 56 0.86 -4.94 -13.62
CA LYS A 56 2.18 -4.62 -13.07
C LYS A 56 2.06 -3.73 -11.82
N GLY A 57 1.11 -2.78 -11.83
CA GLY A 57 0.88 -1.86 -10.73
C GLY A 57 0.47 -2.59 -9.46
N GLY A 58 -0.55 -3.44 -9.52
CA GLY A 58 -1.03 -4.16 -8.35
C GLY A 58 -0.05 -5.21 -7.81
N ARG A 59 0.76 -5.82 -8.67
CA ARG A 59 1.89 -6.66 -8.21
C ARG A 59 2.96 -5.83 -7.49
N THR A 60 3.24 -4.63 -7.97
CA THR A 60 4.22 -3.71 -7.36
C THR A 60 3.71 -3.22 -6.01
N LEU A 61 2.43 -2.81 -5.92
CA LEU A 61 1.79 -2.42 -4.66
C LEU A 61 1.91 -3.52 -3.60
N LYS A 62 1.55 -4.76 -3.93
CA LYS A 62 1.68 -5.90 -3.00
C LYS A 62 3.12 -6.11 -2.52
N ARG A 63 4.10 -5.95 -3.41
CA ARG A 63 5.53 -6.08 -3.05
C ARG A 63 5.93 -4.99 -2.08
N VAL A 64 5.69 -3.72 -2.41
CA VAL A 64 6.11 -2.58 -1.58
C VAL A 64 5.50 -2.64 -0.17
N ILE A 65 4.23 -3.03 -0.04
CA ILE A 65 3.58 -3.18 1.28
C ILE A 65 4.19 -4.35 2.07
N ARG A 66 4.47 -5.48 1.42
CA ARG A 66 5.12 -6.62 2.07
C ARG A 66 6.53 -6.26 2.53
N ASP A 67 7.33 -5.64 1.67
CA ASP A 67 8.71 -5.26 1.96
C ASP A 67 8.77 -4.27 3.13
N PHE A 68 7.79 -3.34 3.22
CA PHE A 68 7.61 -2.47 4.38
C PHE A 68 7.30 -3.27 5.65
N ALA A 69 6.31 -4.17 5.64
CA ALA A 69 5.99 -4.96 6.82
C ALA A 69 7.15 -5.85 7.27
N GLU A 70 7.91 -6.39 6.32
CA GLU A 70 9.07 -7.24 6.57
C GLU A 70 10.24 -6.46 7.18
N SER A 71 10.47 -5.21 6.75
CA SER A 71 11.51 -4.34 7.32
C SER A 71 11.22 -3.95 8.78
N HIS A 72 9.95 -3.89 9.17
CA HIS A 72 9.48 -3.55 10.52
C HIS A 72 9.35 -4.74 11.48
N ARG A 73 9.47 -5.98 10.97
CA ARG A 73 9.25 -7.21 11.76
C ARG A 73 10.33 -7.47 12.83
N ASN A 74 11.46 -6.78 12.77
CA ASN A 74 12.60 -6.93 13.68
C ASN A 74 12.77 -5.75 14.66
N VAL A 75 11.77 -4.87 14.81
CA VAL A 75 11.82 -3.84 15.85
C VAL A 75 11.61 -4.54 17.20
N PRO A 76 12.58 -4.51 18.13
CA PRO A 76 12.40 -5.11 19.44
C PRO A 76 11.17 -4.51 20.10
N THR A 77 10.23 -5.35 20.52
CA THR A 77 9.20 -4.91 21.46
C THR A 77 9.94 -4.36 22.69
N PRO A 78 9.73 -3.09 23.09
CA PRO A 78 10.35 -2.58 24.29
C PRO A 78 9.90 -3.48 25.45
N TYR A 79 10.86 -4.10 26.13
CA TYR A 79 10.59 -4.76 27.40
C TYR A 79 10.07 -3.70 28.36
N ILE A 80 8.84 -3.90 28.84
CA ILE A 80 8.28 -3.13 29.95
C ILE A 80 8.72 -3.88 31.22
N ASP A 81 9.67 -3.31 31.96
CA ASP A 81 9.92 -3.64 33.37
C ASP A 81 8.83 -3.01 34.26
#